data_AF-A0A239AQI8-F1
#
_entry.id   AF-A0A239AQI8-F1
#
_cell.length_a   1.000
_cell.length_b   1.000
_cell.length_c   1.000
_cell.angle_alpha   90.00
_cell.angle_beta   90.00
_cell.angle_gamma   90.00
#
_symmetry.space_group_name_H-M   'P 1'
#
loop_
_entity.id
_entity.type
_entity.pdbx_description
1 polymer ?
#
loop_
_entity_poly.entity_id
_entity_poly.type
_entity_poly.pdbx_seq_one_letter_code
_entity_poly.pdbx_strand_id
1 'polypeptide(L)'
;MKNVFKKFYRSFYSRTSGFIPTKPINQNIYPGDFFQIRNGEMILLGNIFRNGIIAKEDIVLQNGIALNGANWNFNDGVSKPYSGRDQGTNIIDGEFKFSKQVLAFEEKGSFFFCAQDPEAVKLINWNEIENELIIKLTQTLFSFREVYVVTESAVASDWTLAIAGAEKAELEIATESESFGLVDLFIDANSKTIQARDIEYYHKETKKKPSFFKAKKLVVQQGKLDVFISDLIKENSQKVNWATDFYEYDFYHDTVHFPSSVSMTAQGCVLDMLQANQLNPNTALSYFKWEDANLDDIEKLFTVYGY
;
A
#
# COMPACT_ATOMS: atom_id res chain seq x y z
N MET A 1 -10.89 1.95 3.20
CA MET A 1 -10.86 0.50 3.54
C MET A 1 -11.52 0.24 4.91
N LYS A 2 -12.08 -0.96 5.19
CA LYS A 2 -12.65 -1.28 6.53
C LYS A 2 -11.55 -1.47 7.58
N ASN A 3 -11.74 -0.94 8.80
CA ASN A 3 -10.76 -1.03 9.89
C ASN A 3 -10.43 -2.46 10.35
N VAL A 4 -11.30 -3.43 10.06
CA VAL A 4 -11.09 -4.85 10.36
C VAL A 4 -9.82 -5.43 9.70
N PHE A 5 -9.37 -4.86 8.57
CA PHE A 5 -8.15 -5.31 7.87
C PHE A 5 -6.86 -4.68 8.42
N LYS A 6 -6.97 -3.65 9.28
CA LYS A 6 -5.85 -2.81 9.70
C LYS A 6 -4.76 -3.60 10.42
N LYS A 7 -5.16 -4.51 11.31
CA LYS A 7 -4.25 -5.39 12.08
C LYS A 7 -3.43 -6.27 11.13
N PHE A 8 -4.10 -6.89 10.15
CA PHE A 8 -3.46 -7.70 9.12
C PHE A 8 -2.46 -6.88 8.29
N TYR A 9 -2.84 -5.70 7.77
CA TYR A 9 -1.95 -4.88 6.95
C TYR A 9 -0.67 -4.46 7.69
N ARG A 10 -0.78 -4.02 8.94
CA ARG A 10 0.38 -3.67 9.78
C ARG A 10 1.29 -4.87 10.01
N SER A 11 0.71 -5.99 10.45
CA SER A 11 1.46 -7.22 10.70
C SER A 11 2.13 -7.74 9.43
N PHE A 12 1.44 -7.67 8.29
CA PHE A 12 1.97 -8.09 7.00
C PHE A 12 3.20 -7.27 6.62
N TYR A 13 3.11 -5.94 6.67
CA TYR A 13 4.23 -5.05 6.38
C TYR A 13 5.44 -5.34 7.28
N SER A 14 5.22 -5.47 8.59
CA SER A 14 6.30 -5.74 9.54
C SER A 14 6.94 -7.12 9.35
N ARG A 15 6.14 -8.17 9.12
CA ARG A 15 6.62 -9.55 8.99
C ARG A 15 7.35 -9.80 7.67
N THR A 16 6.84 -9.23 6.57
CA THR A 16 7.35 -9.47 5.21
C THR A 16 8.45 -8.49 4.79
N SER A 17 8.96 -7.66 5.71
CA SER A 17 9.98 -6.65 5.42
C SER A 17 9.51 -5.61 4.37
N GLY A 18 8.27 -5.16 4.52
CA GLY A 18 7.75 -3.98 3.83
C GLY A 18 6.76 -4.24 2.69
N PHE A 19 6.32 -5.48 2.45
CA PHE A 19 5.27 -5.70 1.44
C PHE A 19 3.89 -5.23 1.94
N ILE A 20 3.07 -4.80 1.00
CA ILE A 20 1.71 -4.34 1.19
C ILE A 20 0.78 -5.27 0.40
N PRO A 21 -0.26 -5.86 1.03
CA PRO A 21 -1.20 -6.71 0.33
C PRO A 21 -2.18 -5.89 -0.53
N THR A 22 -2.47 -6.40 -1.72
CA THR A 22 -3.47 -5.84 -2.66
C THR A 22 -4.90 -6.27 -2.33
N LYS A 23 -5.11 -7.10 -1.30
CA LYS A 23 -6.42 -7.61 -0.92
C LYS A 23 -6.83 -6.97 0.41
N PRO A 24 -8.04 -6.38 0.49
CA PRO A 24 -9.20 -6.64 -0.39
C PRO A 24 -9.31 -5.75 -1.64
N ILE A 25 -8.35 -4.87 -1.94
CA ILE A 25 -8.37 -3.93 -3.09
C ILE A 25 -8.54 -4.66 -4.44
N ASN A 26 -8.15 -5.95 -4.52
CA ASN A 26 -8.37 -6.88 -5.63
C ASN A 26 -7.82 -6.39 -6.98
N GLN A 27 -6.63 -5.80 -6.95
CA GLN A 27 -5.88 -5.38 -8.14
C GLN A 27 -4.59 -6.18 -8.26
N ASN A 28 -4.22 -6.54 -9.49
CA ASN A 28 -2.90 -7.08 -9.77
C ASN A 28 -1.92 -5.91 -9.89
N ILE A 29 -0.87 -5.91 -9.08
CA ILE A 29 0.07 -4.79 -9.01
C ILE A 29 1.46 -5.23 -9.45
N TYR A 30 1.98 -4.62 -10.50
CA TYR A 30 3.23 -4.98 -11.15
C TYR A 30 4.33 -3.95 -10.85
N PRO A 31 5.62 -4.32 -10.92
CA PRO A 31 6.70 -3.35 -10.87
C PRO A 31 6.50 -2.27 -11.94
N GLY A 32 6.75 -1.02 -11.57
CA GLY A 32 6.53 0.14 -12.41
C GLY A 32 5.10 0.69 -12.38
N ASP A 33 4.13 0.01 -11.77
CA ASP A 33 2.81 0.60 -11.57
C ASP A 33 2.92 1.83 -10.68
N PHE A 34 2.23 2.91 -11.03
CA PHE A 34 2.19 4.12 -10.22
C PHE A 34 0.76 4.50 -9.85
N PHE A 35 0.59 4.96 -8.62
CA PHE A 35 -0.73 5.15 -8.01
C PHE A 35 -0.71 6.31 -7.00
N GLN A 36 -1.91 6.71 -6.59
CA GLN A 36 -2.12 7.63 -5.46
C GLN A 36 -3.00 6.97 -4.41
N ILE A 37 -2.83 7.38 -3.15
CA ILE A 37 -3.77 7.07 -2.08
C ILE A 37 -4.63 8.30 -1.85
N ARG A 38 -5.93 8.20 -2.10
CA ARG A 38 -6.91 9.29 -1.89
C ARG A 38 -8.08 8.72 -1.10
N ASN A 39 -8.45 9.39 0.00
CA ASN A 39 -9.62 9.04 0.83
C ASN A 39 -9.71 7.54 1.23
N GLY A 40 -8.58 6.92 1.58
CA GLY A 40 -8.57 5.51 1.97
C GLY A 40 -8.64 4.52 0.80
N GLU A 41 -8.44 4.99 -0.43
CA GLU A 41 -8.45 4.19 -1.66
C GLU A 41 -7.17 4.35 -2.45
N MET A 42 -6.70 3.23 -3.01
CA MET A 42 -5.56 3.19 -3.92
C MET A 42 -6.06 3.34 -5.36
N ILE A 43 -5.70 4.45 -5.99
CA ILE A 43 -6.08 4.76 -7.37
C ILE A 43 -4.88 4.49 -8.27
N LEU A 44 -4.93 3.39 -9.03
CA LEU A 44 -3.91 3.06 -10.02
C LEU A 44 -4.00 4.02 -11.22
N LEU A 45 -2.89 4.67 -11.54
CA LEU A 45 -2.84 5.74 -12.55
C LEU A 45 -2.18 5.28 -13.85
N GLY A 46 -1.29 4.29 -13.77
CA GLY A 46 -0.62 3.74 -14.94
C GLY A 46 0.59 2.90 -14.57
N ASN A 47 1.45 2.67 -15.55
CA ASN A 47 2.71 1.97 -15.39
C ASN A 47 3.83 2.70 -16.13
N ILE A 48 5.01 2.85 -15.53
CA ILE A 48 6.14 3.62 -16.08
C ILE A 48 6.71 3.03 -17.39
N PHE A 49 6.39 1.78 -17.73
CA PHE A 49 6.80 1.15 -18.99
C PHE A 49 5.83 1.46 -20.15
N ARG A 50 4.70 2.12 -19.87
CA ARG A 50 3.72 2.52 -20.87
C ARG A 50 3.92 3.98 -21.26
N ASN A 51 3.58 4.30 -22.51
CA ASN A 51 3.62 5.66 -23.06
C ASN A 51 4.99 6.36 -22.99
N GLY A 52 6.08 5.60 -22.90
CA GLY A 52 7.45 6.15 -22.92
C GLY A 52 7.83 6.97 -21.69
N ILE A 53 7.17 6.74 -20.54
CA ILE A 53 7.59 7.38 -19.28
C ILE A 53 9.03 6.97 -18.98
N ILE A 54 9.38 5.69 -19.02
CA ILE A 54 10.77 5.24 -19.06
C ILE A 54 10.91 4.28 -20.25
N ALA A 55 12.04 4.35 -20.96
CA ALA A 55 12.31 3.42 -22.05
C ALA A 55 12.50 2.01 -21.47
N LYS A 56 12.03 0.97 -22.18
CA LYS A 56 12.05 -0.40 -21.63
C LYS A 56 13.47 -0.93 -21.49
N GLU A 57 14.36 -0.46 -22.34
CA GLU A 57 15.79 -0.74 -22.38
C GLU A 57 16.54 -0.20 -21.15
N ASP A 58 16.02 0.86 -20.53
CA ASP A 58 16.63 1.50 -19.35
C ASP A 58 16.18 0.83 -18.04
N ILE A 59 15.44 -0.28 -18.12
CA ILE A 59 14.85 -0.97 -16.97
C ILE A 59 15.47 -2.34 -16.79
N VAL A 60 15.96 -2.60 -15.58
CA VAL A 60 16.51 -3.89 -15.19
C VAL A 60 15.64 -4.52 -14.10
N LEU A 61 14.93 -5.60 -14.47
CA LEU A 61 14.13 -6.40 -13.56
C LEU A 61 14.87 -7.68 -13.17
N GLN A 62 14.95 -7.95 -11.87
CA GLN A 62 15.34 -9.25 -11.35
C GLN A 62 14.08 -10.06 -11.03
N ASN A 63 13.94 -11.23 -11.65
CA ASN A 63 12.79 -12.12 -11.49
C ASN A 63 13.10 -13.30 -10.57
N GLY A 64 12.07 -13.89 -9.95
CA GLY A 64 12.20 -15.13 -9.20
C GLY A 64 13.04 -15.03 -7.93
N ILE A 65 13.06 -13.85 -7.29
CA ILE A 65 13.77 -13.67 -6.03
C ILE A 65 13.03 -14.46 -4.95
N ALA A 66 13.61 -15.57 -4.48
CA ALA A 66 13.03 -16.35 -3.41
C ALA A 66 12.90 -15.52 -2.12
N LEU A 67 11.71 -15.50 -1.54
CA LEU A 67 11.44 -14.82 -0.27
C LEU A 67 11.45 -15.85 0.87
N ASN A 68 11.72 -15.38 2.09
CA ASN A 68 11.72 -16.25 3.27
C ASN A 68 10.29 -16.69 3.61
N GLY A 69 9.92 -17.94 3.27
CA GLY A 69 8.60 -18.51 3.54
C GLY A 69 8.15 -18.44 5.00
N ALA A 70 9.07 -18.45 5.98
CA ALA A 70 8.70 -18.30 7.39
C ALA A 70 8.06 -16.94 7.71
N ASN A 71 8.43 -15.90 6.96
CA ASN A 71 7.87 -14.55 7.13
C ASN A 71 6.49 -14.39 6.46
N TRP A 72 6.05 -15.41 5.72
CA TRP A 72 4.81 -15.42 4.94
C TRP A 72 3.76 -16.40 5.50
N ASN A 73 4.01 -16.93 6.70
CA ASN A 73 3.09 -17.80 7.42
C ASN A 73 2.96 -17.31 8.87
N PHE A 74 1.90 -16.57 9.16
CA PHE A 74 1.70 -15.95 10.47
C PHE A 74 0.22 -15.69 10.75
N ASN A 75 -0.11 -15.62 12.03
CA ASN A 75 -1.44 -15.37 12.52
C ASN A 75 -1.38 -14.47 13.75
N ASP A 76 -2.53 -13.97 14.15
CA ASP A 76 -2.69 -13.13 15.33
C ASP A 76 -4.10 -13.28 15.91
N GLY A 77 -4.18 -13.69 17.18
CA GLY A 77 -5.42 -14.03 17.88
C GLY A 77 -6.16 -15.21 17.26
N VAL A 78 -5.45 -16.26 16.86
CA VAL A 78 -6.02 -17.48 16.26
C VAL A 78 -5.55 -18.71 17.02
N SER A 79 -6.50 -19.57 17.39
CA SER A 79 -6.24 -20.89 17.94
C SER A 79 -6.76 -21.98 17.00
N LYS A 80 -6.18 -23.18 17.10
CA LYS A 80 -6.58 -24.37 16.34
C LYS A 80 -7.22 -25.38 17.29
N PRO A 81 -8.47 -25.15 17.78
CA PRO A 81 -9.11 -26.03 18.76
C PRO A 81 -9.29 -27.47 18.29
N TYR A 82 -9.36 -27.67 16.97
CA TYR A 82 -9.46 -29.01 16.39
C TYR A 82 -8.67 -29.11 15.08
N SER A 83 -7.90 -30.18 14.93
CA SER A 83 -7.23 -30.58 13.69
C SER A 83 -7.09 -32.09 13.73
N GLY A 84 -7.88 -32.80 12.92
CA GLY A 84 -7.98 -34.25 13.05
C GLY A 84 -8.77 -34.92 11.94
N ARG A 85 -9.01 -36.22 12.13
CA ARG A 85 -9.80 -37.06 11.24
C ARG A 85 -11.21 -37.18 11.77
N ASP A 86 -12.16 -37.13 10.87
CA ASP A 86 -13.59 -37.26 11.17
C ASP A 86 -14.24 -38.24 10.18
N GLN A 87 -15.46 -38.68 10.50
CA GLN A 87 -16.21 -39.67 9.73
C GLN A 87 -17.54 -39.08 9.27
N GLY A 88 -17.81 -39.16 7.98
CA GLY A 88 -19.07 -38.79 7.35
C GLY A 88 -19.83 -40.03 6.91
N THR A 89 -21.16 -39.93 6.84
CA THR A 89 -22.02 -40.98 6.28
C THR A 89 -22.76 -40.42 5.07
N ASN A 90 -22.65 -41.11 3.93
CA ASN A 90 -23.38 -40.78 2.71
C ASN A 90 -24.29 -41.95 2.33
N ILE A 91 -25.50 -41.67 1.84
CA ILE A 91 -26.52 -42.71 1.56
C ILE A 91 -26.09 -43.62 0.40
N ILE A 92 -25.21 -43.14 -0.48
CA ILE A 92 -24.73 -43.84 -1.69
C ILE A 92 -23.42 -44.60 -1.42
N ASP A 93 -22.45 -43.98 -0.77
CA ASP A 93 -21.08 -44.50 -0.62
C ASP A 93 -20.77 -45.09 0.78
N GLY A 94 -21.70 -44.99 1.74
CA GLY A 94 -21.50 -45.47 3.11
C GLY A 94 -20.66 -44.52 3.98
N GLU A 95 -19.91 -45.07 4.94
CA GLU A 95 -19.00 -44.31 5.79
C GLU A 95 -17.74 -43.89 5.03
N PHE A 96 -17.41 -42.60 5.04
CA PHE A 96 -16.18 -42.06 4.48
C PHE A 96 -15.40 -41.28 5.54
N LYS A 97 -14.08 -41.25 5.40
CA LYS A 97 -13.18 -40.52 6.31
C LYS A 97 -12.69 -39.24 5.65
N PHE A 98 -12.68 -38.16 6.42
CA PHE A 98 -12.16 -36.88 5.97
C PHE A 98 -11.27 -36.24 7.04
N SER A 99 -10.42 -35.29 6.63
CA SER A 99 -9.69 -34.44 7.58
C SER A 99 -10.49 -33.18 7.82
N LYS A 100 -10.55 -32.71 9.08
CA LYS A 100 -11.22 -31.48 9.48
C LYS A 100 -10.32 -30.63 10.36
N GLN A 101 -10.40 -29.32 10.17
CA GLN A 101 -9.69 -28.32 10.95
C GLN A 101 -10.66 -27.19 11.31
N VAL A 102 -10.65 -26.79 12.59
CA VAL A 102 -11.41 -25.65 13.09
C VAL A 102 -10.43 -24.59 13.55
N LEU A 103 -10.62 -23.37 13.06
CA LEU A 103 -9.89 -22.18 13.46
C LEU A 103 -10.82 -21.29 14.27
N ALA A 104 -10.41 -20.94 15.49
CA ALA A 104 -11.16 -20.03 16.35
C ALA A 104 -10.38 -18.71 16.50
N PHE A 105 -11.08 -17.60 16.26
CA PHE A 105 -10.53 -16.26 16.28
C PHE A 105 -10.98 -15.54 17.55
N GLU A 106 -10.01 -14.96 18.27
CA GLU A 106 -10.25 -14.37 19.59
C GLU A 106 -11.07 -13.07 19.51
N GLU A 107 -10.69 -12.17 18.61
CA GLU A 107 -11.28 -10.84 18.50
C GLU A 107 -11.53 -10.43 17.04
N LYS A 108 -12.30 -9.34 16.88
CA LYS A 108 -12.51 -8.73 15.56
C LYS A 108 -11.19 -8.26 14.98
N GLY A 109 -10.89 -8.66 13.74
CA GLY A 109 -9.65 -8.34 13.05
C GLY A 109 -8.49 -9.30 13.35
N SER A 110 -8.68 -10.29 14.23
CA SER A 110 -7.80 -11.47 14.29
C SER A 110 -7.73 -12.13 12.91
N PHE A 111 -6.57 -12.66 12.57
CA PHE A 111 -6.33 -13.16 11.21
C PHE A 111 -5.38 -14.35 11.17
N PHE A 112 -5.49 -15.14 10.11
CA PHE A 112 -4.54 -16.19 9.76
C PHE A 112 -4.17 -16.05 8.29
N PHE A 113 -2.87 -15.89 8.01
CA PHE A 113 -2.30 -15.82 6.68
C PHE A 113 -1.25 -16.91 6.48
N CYS A 114 -1.35 -17.63 5.36
CA CYS A 114 -0.33 -18.57 4.90
C CYS A 114 -0.06 -18.37 3.41
N ALA A 115 1.20 -18.51 2.99
CA ALA A 115 1.59 -18.56 1.60
C ALA A 115 2.72 -19.57 1.39
N GLN A 116 2.68 -20.24 0.23
CA GLN A 116 3.68 -21.19 -0.23
C GLN A 116 4.59 -20.58 -1.29
N ASP A 117 5.87 -20.94 -1.21
CA ASP A 117 6.92 -20.56 -2.16
C ASP A 117 6.86 -19.10 -2.63
N PRO A 118 6.87 -18.12 -1.70
CA PRO A 118 6.79 -16.72 -2.06
C PRO A 118 8.05 -16.30 -2.84
N GLU A 119 7.85 -15.64 -3.97
CA GLU A 119 8.92 -15.08 -4.79
C GLU A 119 8.57 -13.64 -5.24
N ALA A 120 9.59 -12.87 -5.61
CA ALA A 120 9.42 -11.49 -6.05
C ALA A 120 10.05 -11.20 -7.41
N VAL A 121 9.49 -10.20 -8.07
CA VAL A 121 10.09 -9.47 -9.19
C VAL A 121 10.41 -8.06 -8.71
N LYS A 122 11.65 -7.62 -8.89
CA LYS A 122 12.15 -6.34 -8.38
C LYS A 122 12.84 -5.53 -9.47
N LEU A 123 12.60 -4.23 -9.46
CA LEU A 123 13.38 -3.24 -10.20
C LEU A 123 14.72 -2.99 -9.46
N ILE A 124 15.83 -3.38 -10.06
CA ILE A 124 17.14 -3.35 -9.40
C ILE A 124 17.96 -2.09 -9.71
N ASN A 125 17.69 -1.43 -10.83
CA ASN A 125 18.40 -0.22 -11.24
C ASN A 125 17.64 1.08 -10.90
N TRP A 126 16.91 1.09 -9.78
CA TRP A 126 16.11 2.23 -9.34
C TRP A 126 16.88 3.57 -9.36
N ASN A 127 18.12 3.55 -8.85
CA ASN A 127 18.96 4.76 -8.73
C ASN A 127 19.30 5.38 -10.10
N GLU A 128 19.22 4.61 -11.19
CA GLU A 128 19.50 5.11 -12.55
C GLU A 128 18.31 5.89 -13.11
N ILE A 129 17.08 5.49 -12.74
CA ILE A 129 15.85 6.04 -13.32
C ILE A 129 15.12 7.04 -12.42
N GLU A 130 15.48 7.13 -11.13
CA GLU A 130 14.70 7.86 -10.13
C GLU A 130 14.55 9.35 -10.42
N ASN A 131 15.61 9.99 -10.92
CA ASN A 131 15.62 11.41 -11.26
C ASN A 131 14.77 11.69 -12.50
N GLU A 132 14.84 10.81 -13.51
CA GLU A 132 14.00 10.90 -14.70
C GLU A 132 12.52 10.75 -14.33
N LEU A 133 12.20 9.81 -13.43
CA LEU A 133 10.84 9.64 -12.91
C LEU A 133 10.34 10.88 -12.17
N ILE A 134 11.18 11.56 -11.37
CA ILE A 134 10.80 12.84 -10.73
C ILE A 134 10.43 13.85 -11.81
N ILE A 135 11.30 14.07 -12.80
CA ILE A 135 11.06 15.06 -13.86
C ILE A 135 9.78 14.74 -14.63
N LYS A 136 9.59 13.48 -15.03
CA LYS A 136 8.46 13.07 -15.87
C LYS A 136 7.13 13.05 -15.14
N LEU A 137 7.09 12.53 -13.92
CA LEU A 137 5.86 12.42 -13.13
C LEU A 137 5.44 13.73 -12.47
N THR A 138 6.36 14.68 -12.28
CA THR A 138 6.04 15.95 -11.63
C THR A 138 5.96 17.14 -12.58
N GLN A 139 6.66 17.12 -13.72
CA GLN A 139 6.75 18.29 -14.62
C GLN A 139 6.38 18.02 -16.07
N THR A 140 6.98 17.02 -16.71
CA THR A 140 6.91 16.96 -18.18
C THR A 140 5.70 16.21 -18.72
N LEU A 141 5.21 15.18 -18.00
CA LEU A 141 4.04 14.40 -18.42
C LEU A 141 2.85 14.60 -17.49
N PHE A 142 3.11 14.72 -16.20
CA PHE A 142 2.10 14.90 -15.17
C PHE A 142 2.56 15.99 -14.19
N SER A 143 1.65 16.44 -13.33
CA SER A 143 1.92 17.43 -12.28
C SER A 143 1.72 16.83 -10.88
N PHE A 144 2.14 15.58 -10.67
CA PHE A 144 1.95 14.93 -9.39
C PHE A 144 2.81 15.58 -8.29
N ARG A 145 2.21 15.76 -7.12
CA ARG A 145 2.88 16.20 -5.88
C ARG A 145 3.07 15.06 -4.88
N GLU A 146 2.20 14.06 -5.00
CA GLU A 146 2.21 12.82 -4.24
C GLU A 146 1.91 11.72 -5.24
N VAL A 147 2.82 10.75 -5.35
CA VAL A 147 2.68 9.58 -6.21
C VAL A 147 3.53 8.46 -5.65
N TYR A 148 3.06 7.24 -5.78
CA TYR A 148 3.77 6.03 -5.41
C TYR A 148 4.15 5.29 -6.68
N VAL A 149 5.35 4.70 -6.72
CA VAL A 149 5.81 3.83 -7.80
C VAL A 149 6.18 2.48 -7.20
N VAL A 150 5.57 1.42 -7.72
CA VAL A 150 5.83 0.05 -7.30
C VAL A 150 7.22 -0.38 -7.77
N THR A 151 8.06 -0.81 -6.85
CA THR A 151 9.45 -1.21 -7.14
C THR A 151 9.65 -2.71 -7.06
N GLU A 152 8.77 -3.40 -6.34
CA GLU A 152 8.86 -4.84 -6.12
C GLU A 152 7.44 -5.41 -6.02
N SER A 153 7.19 -6.54 -6.69
CA SER A 153 5.92 -7.26 -6.60
C SER A 153 6.21 -8.71 -6.25
N ALA A 154 5.46 -9.26 -5.31
CA ALA A 154 5.56 -10.64 -4.88
C ALA A 154 4.33 -11.47 -5.26
N VAL A 155 4.61 -12.73 -5.52
CA VAL A 155 3.66 -13.79 -5.84
C VAL A 155 3.94 -14.98 -4.94
N ALA A 156 2.93 -15.83 -4.76
CA ALA A 156 3.05 -17.13 -4.11
C ALA A 156 2.44 -18.18 -5.06
N SER A 157 2.83 -19.44 -4.93
CA SER A 157 2.15 -20.55 -5.64
C SER A 157 0.68 -20.61 -5.22
N ASP A 158 0.48 -20.65 -3.90
CA ASP A 158 -0.80 -20.64 -3.23
C ASP A 158 -0.73 -19.74 -1.99
N TRP A 159 -1.82 -19.03 -1.69
CA TRP A 159 -1.95 -18.31 -0.42
C TRP A 159 -3.39 -18.24 0.07
N THR A 160 -3.57 -18.21 1.38
CA THR A 160 -4.88 -18.13 2.03
C THR A 160 -4.88 -17.10 3.15
N LEU A 161 -5.96 -16.32 3.25
CA LEU A 161 -6.20 -15.32 4.29
C LEU A 161 -7.60 -15.49 4.87
N ALA A 162 -7.69 -15.52 6.20
CA ALA A 162 -8.93 -15.44 6.95
C ALA A 162 -8.84 -14.28 7.95
N ILE A 163 -9.89 -13.47 8.06
CA ILE A 163 -10.00 -12.35 9.00
C ILE A 163 -11.37 -12.39 9.68
N ALA A 164 -11.36 -12.33 11.02
CA ALA A 164 -12.54 -12.31 11.85
C ALA A 164 -13.30 -10.97 11.75
N GLY A 165 -14.62 -11.04 11.55
CA GLY A 165 -15.52 -9.89 11.57
C GLY A 165 -16.11 -9.57 12.94
N ALA A 166 -16.11 -10.54 13.85
CA ALA A 166 -16.52 -10.39 15.24
C ALA A 166 -15.64 -11.21 16.19
N GLU A 167 -15.85 -11.04 17.49
CA GLU A 167 -15.26 -11.90 18.52
C GLU A 167 -15.78 -13.33 18.39
N LYS A 168 -14.93 -14.32 18.71
CA LYS A 168 -15.27 -15.76 18.65
C LYS A 168 -15.71 -16.21 17.24
N ALA A 169 -15.23 -15.54 16.20
CA ALA A 169 -15.43 -15.99 14.84
C ALA A 169 -14.77 -17.37 14.64
N GLU A 170 -15.34 -18.17 13.74
CA GLU A 170 -14.95 -19.56 13.56
C GLU A 170 -14.93 -19.92 12.08
N LEU A 171 -13.88 -20.64 11.67
CA LEU A 171 -13.74 -21.15 10.32
C LEU A 171 -13.48 -22.66 10.39
N GLU A 172 -14.40 -23.43 9.80
CA GLU A 172 -14.29 -24.88 9.67
C GLU A 172 -13.94 -25.26 8.24
N ILE A 173 -12.90 -26.07 8.10
CA ILE A 173 -12.33 -26.49 6.83
C ILE A 173 -12.20 -28.01 6.84
N ALA A 174 -12.51 -28.67 5.73
CA ALA A 174 -12.33 -30.10 5.57
C ALA A 174 -11.78 -30.46 4.19
N THR A 175 -11.17 -31.64 4.05
CA THR A 175 -10.74 -32.21 2.76
C THR A 175 -11.59 -33.42 2.40
N GLU A 176 -11.72 -33.75 1.11
CA GLU A 176 -12.49 -34.93 0.69
C GLU A 176 -11.76 -36.26 0.96
N SER A 177 -10.44 -36.22 1.10
CA SER A 177 -9.60 -37.38 1.39
C SER A 177 -8.96 -37.28 2.77
N GLU A 178 -8.75 -38.43 3.42
CA GLU A 178 -7.98 -38.55 4.65
C GLU A 178 -6.52 -38.14 4.41
N SER A 179 -6.04 -37.22 5.23
CA SER A 179 -4.65 -36.77 5.21
C SER A 179 -3.89 -37.48 6.34
N PHE A 180 -2.74 -38.08 6.00
CA PHE A 180 -1.92 -38.77 6.99
C PHE A 180 -1.08 -37.76 7.80
N GLY A 181 -1.54 -37.39 9.01
CA GLY A 181 -0.77 -36.59 9.98
C GLY A 181 -1.52 -35.37 10.53
N LEU A 182 -0.81 -34.51 11.27
CA LEU A 182 -1.27 -33.16 11.63
C LEU A 182 -1.15 -32.25 10.39
N VAL A 183 -2.11 -32.32 9.49
CA VAL A 183 -2.08 -31.55 8.24
C VAL A 183 -2.75 -30.19 8.43
N ASP A 184 -2.06 -29.12 8.04
CA ASP A 184 -2.63 -27.78 8.02
C ASP A 184 -3.54 -27.62 6.79
N LEU A 185 -4.83 -27.90 6.96
CA LEU A 185 -5.82 -27.89 5.88
C LEU A 185 -6.05 -26.47 5.32
N PHE A 186 -5.64 -25.45 6.06
CA PHE A 186 -5.84 -24.05 5.71
C PHE A 186 -5.26 -23.67 4.34
N ILE A 187 -4.12 -24.26 3.95
CA ILE A 187 -3.47 -23.98 2.65
C ILE A 187 -3.62 -25.13 1.63
N ASP A 188 -4.18 -26.28 2.04
CA ASP A 188 -4.33 -27.44 1.15
C ASP A 188 -5.25 -27.08 -0.03
N ALA A 189 -4.79 -27.29 -1.27
CA ALA A 189 -5.55 -27.00 -2.48
C ALA A 189 -6.92 -27.67 -2.51
N ASN A 190 -7.04 -28.87 -1.94
CA ASN A 190 -8.27 -29.67 -1.95
C ASN A 190 -9.19 -29.41 -0.76
N SER A 191 -8.84 -28.45 0.11
CA SER A 191 -9.68 -28.08 1.24
C SER A 191 -10.90 -27.26 0.82
N LYS A 192 -12.03 -27.55 1.47
CA LYS A 192 -13.33 -26.90 1.32
C LYS A 192 -13.75 -26.29 2.65
N THR A 193 -14.34 -25.11 2.58
CA THR A 193 -14.98 -24.48 3.75
C THR A 193 -16.29 -25.19 4.05
N ILE A 194 -16.42 -25.71 5.26
CA ILE A 194 -17.66 -26.29 5.77
C ILE A 194 -18.51 -25.21 6.41
N GLN A 195 -17.88 -24.36 7.22
CA GLN A 195 -18.56 -23.28 7.94
C GLN A 195 -17.67 -22.07 8.09
N ALA A 196 -18.23 -20.88 7.93
CA ALA A 196 -17.58 -19.60 8.24
C ALA A 196 -18.55 -18.76 9.09
N ARG A 197 -18.38 -18.76 10.41
CA ARG A 197 -19.19 -17.97 11.34
C ARG A 197 -18.46 -16.69 11.69
N ASP A 198 -19.10 -15.56 11.42
CA ASP A 198 -18.58 -14.21 11.72
C ASP A 198 -17.19 -13.91 11.13
N ILE A 199 -16.85 -14.56 10.02
CA ILE A 199 -15.64 -14.29 9.24
C ILE A 199 -15.95 -13.15 8.26
N GLU A 200 -15.23 -12.04 8.39
CA GLU A 200 -15.41 -10.87 7.51
C GLU A 200 -14.81 -11.13 6.12
N TYR A 201 -13.66 -11.80 6.09
CA TYR A 201 -12.94 -12.04 4.87
C TYR A 201 -12.29 -13.42 4.89
N TYR A 202 -12.57 -14.20 3.86
CA TYR A 202 -11.89 -15.46 3.60
C TYR A 202 -11.56 -15.54 2.12
N HIS A 203 -10.29 -15.75 1.80
CA HIS A 203 -9.83 -15.84 0.42
C HIS A 203 -8.69 -16.84 0.30
N LYS A 204 -8.83 -17.71 -0.70
CA LYS A 204 -7.81 -18.66 -1.13
C LYS A 204 -7.50 -18.37 -2.58
N GLU A 205 -6.23 -18.14 -2.87
CA GLU A 205 -5.73 -17.90 -4.22
C GLU A 205 -4.76 -19.01 -4.57
N THR A 206 -5.08 -19.72 -5.65
CA THR A 206 -4.27 -20.83 -6.18
C THR A 206 -3.56 -20.48 -7.48
N LYS A 207 -3.64 -19.21 -7.89
CA LYS A 207 -2.96 -18.70 -9.07
C LYS A 207 -1.86 -17.75 -8.64
N LYS A 208 -0.73 -17.85 -9.33
CA LYS A 208 0.44 -16.99 -9.17
C LYS A 208 0.17 -15.55 -9.65
N LYS A 209 -0.61 -14.80 -8.87
CA LYS A 209 -0.98 -13.39 -9.15
C LYS A 209 -0.17 -12.43 -8.28
N PRO A 210 0.27 -11.28 -8.81
CA PRO A 210 1.06 -10.30 -8.08
C PRO A 210 0.17 -9.54 -7.10
N SER A 211 0.02 -10.16 -5.93
CA SER A 211 -0.97 -9.79 -4.91
C SER A 211 -0.36 -8.99 -3.77
N PHE A 212 0.96 -8.77 -3.80
CA PHE A 212 1.72 -8.11 -2.75
C PHE A 212 2.79 -7.24 -3.40
N PHE A 213 3.07 -6.06 -2.86
CA PHE A 213 4.01 -5.14 -3.48
C PHE A 213 4.77 -4.27 -2.48
N LYS A 214 5.90 -3.72 -2.89
CA LYS A 214 6.56 -2.58 -2.25
C LYS A 214 6.55 -1.41 -3.22
N ALA A 215 6.47 -0.21 -2.67
CA ALA A 215 6.48 1.00 -3.45
C ALA A 215 7.42 2.02 -2.84
N LYS A 216 7.86 2.95 -3.67
CA LYS A 216 8.49 4.20 -3.25
C LYS A 216 7.49 5.34 -3.42
N LYS A 217 7.42 6.22 -2.42
CA LYS A 217 6.61 7.44 -2.43
C LYS A 217 7.47 8.64 -2.79
N LEU A 218 6.89 9.52 -3.61
CA LEU A 218 7.44 10.84 -3.84
C LEU A 218 7.16 11.71 -2.61
N VAL A 219 8.21 12.26 -2.03
CA VAL A 219 8.11 13.17 -0.88
C VAL A 219 8.82 14.48 -1.17
N VAL A 220 8.41 15.50 -0.44
CA VAL A 220 8.97 16.84 -0.53
C VAL A 220 10.22 16.94 0.34
N GLN A 221 11.30 17.48 -0.23
CA GLN A 221 12.51 17.81 0.50
C GLN A 221 12.31 19.12 1.27
N GLN A 222 12.30 19.05 2.61
CA GLN A 222 12.03 20.21 3.48
C GLN A 222 13.07 21.34 3.33
N GLY A 223 14.35 21.02 3.16
CA GLY A 223 15.43 22.03 3.21
C GLY A 223 15.34 23.15 2.16
N LYS A 224 14.85 22.88 0.94
CA LYS A 224 14.63 23.91 -0.09
C LYS A 224 13.24 24.54 0.00
N LEU A 225 12.27 23.83 0.58
CA LEU A 225 10.95 24.37 0.82
C LEU A 225 11.02 25.51 1.85
N ASP A 226 11.81 25.36 2.90
CA ASP A 226 11.96 26.38 3.95
C ASP A 226 12.59 27.67 3.39
N VAL A 227 13.57 27.54 2.49
CA VAL A 227 14.16 28.68 1.76
C VAL A 227 13.12 29.33 0.86
N PHE A 228 12.34 28.55 0.12
CA PHE A 228 11.27 29.06 -0.73
C PHE A 228 10.16 29.76 0.06
N ILE A 229 9.74 29.21 1.20
CA ILE A 229 8.78 29.84 2.11
C ILE A 229 9.35 31.16 2.64
N SER A 230 10.62 31.16 3.02
CA SER A 230 11.31 32.37 3.50
C SER A 230 11.35 33.46 2.41
N ASP A 231 11.65 33.08 1.16
CA ASP A 231 11.66 33.99 0.02
C ASP A 231 10.24 34.50 -0.31
N LEU A 232 9.22 33.64 -0.29
CA LEU A 232 7.81 34.04 -0.45
C LEU A 232 7.36 35.01 0.65
N ILE A 233 7.72 34.74 1.91
CA ILE A 233 7.41 35.65 3.03
C ILE A 233 8.09 37.00 2.81
N LYS A 234 9.36 36.99 2.35
CA LYS A 234 10.12 38.20 2.04
C LYS A 234 9.49 38.99 0.89
N GLU A 235 9.13 38.35 -0.23
CA GLU A 235 8.41 38.99 -1.33
C GLU A 235 7.04 39.52 -0.89
N ASN A 236 6.32 38.75 -0.07
CA ASN A 236 5.01 39.15 0.44
C ASN A 236 5.11 40.33 1.42
N SER A 237 6.22 40.47 2.16
CA SER A 237 6.49 41.68 2.97
C SER A 237 6.80 42.91 2.13
N GLN A 238 7.18 42.74 0.85
CA GLN A 238 7.35 43.84 -0.12
C GLN A 238 6.04 44.19 -0.84
N LYS A 239 4.89 43.57 -0.50
CA LYS A 239 3.58 43.82 -1.12
C LYS A 239 3.14 45.27 -1.12
N VAL A 240 3.60 46.04 -0.14
CA VAL A 240 3.21 47.44 0.03
C VAL A 240 3.58 48.25 -1.22
N ASN A 241 4.73 47.99 -1.84
CA ASN A 241 5.28 48.86 -2.89
C ASN A 241 4.56 48.71 -4.24
N TRP A 242 4.25 47.48 -4.69
CA TRP A 242 3.59 47.31 -5.99
C TRP A 242 2.12 47.74 -5.97
N ALA A 243 1.46 47.65 -4.81
CA ALA A 243 0.06 48.03 -4.69
C ALA A 243 -0.13 49.54 -4.87
N THR A 244 0.81 50.35 -4.37
CA THR A 244 0.85 51.80 -4.56
C THR A 244 1.13 52.19 -6.02
N ASP A 245 1.95 51.40 -6.72
CA ASP A 245 2.28 51.65 -8.14
C ASP A 245 1.18 51.18 -9.11
N PHE A 246 0.38 50.17 -8.74
CA PHE A 246 -0.62 49.56 -9.63
C PHE A 246 -2.02 50.18 -9.49
N TYR A 247 -2.45 50.49 -8.27
CA TYR A 247 -3.77 51.09 -8.05
C TYR A 247 -3.66 52.61 -8.01
N GLU A 248 -4.41 53.29 -8.87
CA GLU A 248 -4.51 54.77 -8.87
C GLU A 248 -5.17 55.33 -7.59
N TYR A 249 -5.78 54.46 -6.79
CA TYR A 249 -6.44 54.81 -5.55
C TYR A 249 -5.49 54.63 -4.37
N ASP A 250 -5.27 55.68 -3.59
CA ASP A 250 -4.38 55.69 -2.43
C ASP A 250 -5.02 54.93 -1.26
N PHE A 251 -4.81 53.62 -1.23
CA PHE A 251 -5.21 52.79 -0.11
C PHE A 251 -4.38 53.19 1.11
N TYR A 252 -5.00 53.53 2.24
CA TYR A 252 -4.24 53.75 3.48
C TYR A 252 -3.71 52.40 3.98
N HIS A 253 -2.39 52.27 4.11
CA HIS A 253 -1.74 51.02 4.51
C HIS A 253 -0.88 51.31 5.75
N ASP A 254 -1.41 50.97 6.93
CA ASP A 254 -0.55 50.79 8.10
C ASP A 254 0.44 49.68 7.73
N THR A 255 1.72 49.90 7.99
CA THR A 255 2.73 48.84 7.91
C THR A 255 2.41 47.80 8.98
N VAL A 256 1.46 46.92 8.69
CA VAL A 256 1.12 45.79 9.53
C VAL A 256 2.34 44.88 9.46
N HIS A 257 3.16 44.92 10.51
CA HIS A 257 4.14 43.88 10.77
C HIS A 257 3.38 42.55 10.75
N PHE A 258 3.52 41.79 9.68
CA PHE A 258 2.97 40.45 9.61
C PHE A 258 3.50 39.69 10.85
N PRO A 259 2.64 39.19 11.74
CA PRO A 259 3.11 38.32 12.79
C PRO A 259 3.77 37.11 12.12
N SER A 260 5.03 36.88 12.43
CA SER A 260 5.90 35.82 11.89
C SER A 260 5.43 34.39 12.19
N SER A 261 4.22 34.23 12.74
CA SER A 261 3.57 32.94 12.96
C SER A 261 2.70 32.55 11.77
N VAL A 262 3.31 32.31 10.60
CA VAL A 262 2.68 31.44 9.61
C VAL A 262 2.67 30.05 10.23
N SER A 263 1.50 29.62 10.68
CA SER A 263 1.29 28.32 11.32
C SER A 263 1.87 27.21 10.46
N MET A 264 2.74 26.37 11.04
CA MET A 264 3.39 25.23 10.38
C MET A 264 2.40 24.18 9.82
N THR A 265 1.09 24.38 10.01
CA THR A 265 0.01 23.59 9.38
C THR A 265 -0.19 23.90 7.90
N ALA A 266 0.45 24.94 7.34
CA ALA A 266 0.37 25.29 5.91
C ALA A 266 1.27 24.45 4.98
N GLN A 267 2.01 23.46 5.49
CA GLN A 267 2.94 22.64 4.69
C GLN A 267 2.26 21.86 3.54
N GLY A 268 0.94 21.64 3.62
CA GLY A 268 0.19 20.97 2.56
C GLY A 268 -0.05 21.80 1.29
N CYS A 269 0.12 23.13 1.33
CA CYS A 269 -0.33 24.03 0.24
C CYS A 269 0.78 24.90 -0.38
N VAL A 270 1.99 24.93 0.20
CA VAL A 270 3.09 25.79 -0.29
C VAL A 270 3.57 25.37 -1.69
N LEU A 271 3.59 24.08 -2.00
CA LEU A 271 3.93 23.60 -3.35
C LEU A 271 2.84 23.87 -4.40
N ASP A 272 1.60 24.06 -3.96
CA ASP A 272 0.50 24.47 -4.84
C ASP A 272 0.55 25.97 -5.15
N MET A 273 1.30 26.74 -4.34
CA MET A 273 1.59 28.16 -4.57
C MET A 273 2.79 28.41 -5.50
N LEU A 274 3.55 27.36 -5.86
CA LEU A 274 4.61 27.48 -6.86
C LEU A 274 4.00 27.85 -8.21
N GLN A 275 4.39 29.00 -8.75
CA GLN A 275 3.99 29.39 -10.10
C GLN A 275 4.48 28.34 -11.10
N ALA A 276 3.71 28.09 -12.16
CA ALA A 276 4.01 27.05 -13.17
C ALA A 276 5.44 27.12 -13.75
N ASN A 277 6.08 28.29 -13.70
CA ASN A 277 7.42 28.53 -14.22
C ASN A 277 8.56 28.29 -13.19
N GLN A 278 8.24 28.16 -11.90
CA GLN A 278 9.22 27.94 -10.82
C GLN A 278 9.54 26.48 -10.57
N LEU A 279 8.77 25.58 -11.16
CA LEU A 279 9.02 24.15 -11.18
C LEU A 279 9.44 23.75 -12.60
N ASN A 280 10.71 23.95 -12.89
CA ASN A 280 11.35 23.38 -14.07
C ASN A 280 12.01 22.03 -13.71
N PRO A 281 12.41 21.21 -14.70
CA PRO A 281 13.06 19.91 -14.46
C PRO A 281 14.24 19.96 -13.49
N ASN A 282 15.07 21.01 -13.55
CA ASN A 282 16.24 21.17 -12.67
C ASN A 282 15.84 21.47 -11.23
N THR A 283 14.79 22.26 -11.03
CA THR A 283 14.26 22.57 -9.70
C THR A 283 13.45 21.43 -9.10
N ALA A 284 12.78 20.59 -9.90
CA ALA A 284 11.99 19.45 -9.41
C ALA A 284 12.85 18.48 -8.59
N LEU A 285 14.08 18.20 -9.04
CA LEU A 285 15.05 17.37 -8.30
C LEU A 285 15.49 17.97 -6.97
N SER A 286 15.40 19.30 -6.81
CA SER A 286 15.67 19.96 -5.52
C SER A 286 14.49 19.89 -4.55
N TYR A 287 13.26 19.73 -5.05
CA TYR A 287 12.05 19.74 -4.23
C TYR A 287 11.52 18.35 -3.91
N PHE A 288 11.79 17.35 -4.76
CA PHE A 288 11.27 16.01 -4.58
C PHE A 288 12.38 15.00 -4.39
N LYS A 289 12.09 13.96 -3.62
CA LYS A 289 12.89 12.73 -3.53
C LYS A 289 11.97 11.53 -3.38
N TRP A 290 12.52 10.34 -3.57
CA TRP A 290 11.82 9.10 -3.32
C TRP A 290 12.17 8.54 -1.94
N GLU A 291 11.17 8.04 -1.24
CA GLU A 291 11.33 7.28 0.01
C GLU A 291 10.54 5.99 -0.08
N ASP A 292 10.91 4.97 0.70
CA ASP A 292 10.11 3.74 0.74
C ASP A 292 8.75 4.01 1.39
N ALA A 293 7.70 3.40 0.84
CA ALA A 293 6.38 3.43 1.45
C ALA A 293 6.47 2.74 2.82
N ASN A 294 5.88 3.37 3.83
CA ASN A 294 6.03 2.97 5.23
C ASN A 294 4.67 2.69 5.90
N LEU A 295 4.68 2.43 7.21
CA LEU A 295 3.47 2.19 7.98
C LEU A 295 2.49 3.38 7.94
N ASP A 296 2.97 4.62 7.90
CA ASP A 296 2.10 5.80 7.81
C ASP A 296 1.31 5.83 6.50
N ASP A 297 1.92 5.36 5.41
CA ASP A 297 1.24 5.24 4.11
C ASP A 297 0.16 4.14 4.14
N ILE A 298 0.37 3.07 4.90
CA ILE A 298 -0.66 2.04 5.13
C ILE A 298 -1.82 2.63 5.93
N GLU A 299 -1.55 3.48 6.92
CA GLU A 299 -2.60 4.16 7.69
C GLU A 299 -3.49 5.05 6.81
N LYS A 300 -2.94 5.63 5.73
CA LYS A 300 -3.72 6.40 4.76
C LYS A 300 -4.83 5.58 4.09
N LEU A 301 -4.71 4.24 3.99
CA LEU A 301 -5.75 3.36 3.44
C LEU A 301 -6.97 3.21 4.37
N PHE A 302 -6.80 3.51 5.66
CA PHE A 302 -7.82 3.35 6.70
C PHE A 302 -8.41 4.67 7.19
N THR A 303 -7.86 5.80 6.73
CA THR A 303 -8.39 7.13 7.05
C THR A 303 -9.39 7.55 5.97
N VAL A 304 -10.62 7.83 6.40
CA VAL A 304 -11.63 8.48 5.56
C VAL A 304 -11.64 9.94 5.97
N TYR A 305 -11.19 10.84 5.09
CA TYR A 305 -11.37 12.27 5.29
C TYR A 305 -12.80 12.64 4.93
N GLY A 306 -13.58 13.05 5.93
CA GLY A 306 -14.91 13.67 5.77
C GLY A 306 -16.09 12.68 5.71
N TYR A 307 -16.98 12.81 6.69
CA TYR A 307 -18.39 13.06 6.39
C TYR A 307 -18.58 14.58 6.31
#